data_AF-A0ABD6BNN6-F1
#
_entry.id   AF-A0ABD6BNN6-F1
#
_cell.length_a   1.000
_cell.length_b   1.000
_cell.length_c   1.000
_cell.angle_alpha   90.00
_cell.angle_beta   90.00
_cell.angle_gamma   90.00
#
_symmetry.space_group_name_H-M   'P 1'
#
loop_
_entity.id
_entity.type
_entity.pdbx_description
1 polymer ?
#
loop_
_entity_poly.entity_id
_entity_poly.type
_entity_poly.pdbx_seq_one_letter_code
_entity_poly.pdbx_strand_id
1 'polypeptide(L)'
;MSNVTSTEPTVRQPSLPVRGAVAVTLSVLLNAALVLLVSTLGVAPGFQPLTIPPVVFLSAVGAAGATGVYWLLRRRVDDADRTFVRVAAVVLALSYLPDVGLLFADPAATVVGVGVLMVMHVVVAAASVGTLVFWTGTR
;
A
#
# COMPACT_ATOMS: atom_id res chain seq x y z
N MET A 1 29.69 -26.20 -38.12
CA MET A 1 28.93 -24.99 -37.73
C MET A 1 28.39 -25.24 -36.33
N SER A 2 28.97 -24.60 -35.31
CA SER A 2 28.59 -24.79 -33.90
C SER A 2 27.45 -23.85 -33.55
N ASN A 3 26.28 -24.39 -33.20
CA ASN A 3 25.19 -23.60 -32.66
C ASN A 3 25.54 -23.20 -31.22
N VAL A 4 25.81 -21.92 -31.00
CA VAL A 4 25.94 -21.34 -29.67
C VAL A 4 24.52 -21.15 -29.13
N THR A 5 24.09 -22.06 -28.25
CA THR A 5 22.87 -21.91 -27.48
C THR A 5 23.10 -20.81 -26.46
N SER A 6 22.66 -19.58 -26.74
CA SER A 6 22.67 -18.49 -25.75
C SER A 6 21.69 -18.83 -24.63
N THR A 7 22.21 -19.26 -23.49
CA THR A 7 21.45 -19.41 -22.24
C THR A 7 21.14 -18.02 -21.71
N GLU A 8 20.06 -17.41 -22.19
CA GLU A 8 19.58 -16.14 -21.66
C GLU A 8 19.18 -16.36 -20.19
N PRO A 9 19.73 -15.59 -19.22
CA PRO A 9 19.36 -15.74 -17.83
C PRO A 9 17.90 -15.32 -17.67
N THR A 10 17.00 -16.30 -17.56
CA THR A 10 15.60 -16.07 -17.24
C THR A 10 15.56 -15.45 -15.84
N VAL A 11 15.38 -14.13 -15.78
CA VAL A 11 15.14 -13.41 -14.52
C VAL A 11 13.89 -14.02 -13.89
N ARG A 12 14.11 -14.84 -12.85
CA ARG A 12 13.03 -15.57 -12.18
C ARG A 12 12.10 -14.53 -11.55
N GLN A 13 10.90 -14.40 -12.08
CA GLN A 13 9.93 -13.45 -11.56
C GLN A 13 9.60 -13.79 -10.09
N PRO A 14 9.57 -12.80 -9.18
CA PRO A 14 9.26 -13.03 -7.78
C PRO A 14 7.87 -13.65 -7.62
N SER A 15 7.75 -14.65 -6.75
CA SER A 15 6.46 -15.28 -6.45
C SER A 15 5.53 -14.28 -5.77
N LEU A 16 4.21 -14.45 -5.95
CA LEU A 16 3.22 -13.55 -5.35
C LEU A 16 3.37 -13.36 -3.83
N PRO A 17 3.69 -14.39 -3.01
CA PRO A 17 3.95 -14.20 -1.59
C PRO A 17 5.12 -13.26 -1.30
N VAL A 18 6.20 -13.32 -2.08
CA VAL A 18 7.35 -12.40 -1.95
C VAL A 18 6.91 -10.98 -2.26
N ARG A 19 6.10 -10.79 -3.31
CA ARG A 19 5.59 -9.48 -3.70
C ARG A 19 4.68 -8.88 -2.63
N GLY A 20 3.78 -9.69 -2.08
CA GLY A 20 2.92 -9.28 -0.96
C GLY A 20 3.72 -8.94 0.29
N ALA A 21 4.75 -9.73 0.61
CA ALA A 21 5.65 -9.42 1.72
C ALA A 21 6.37 -8.08 1.52
N VAL A 22 6.91 -7.83 0.32
CA VAL A 22 7.53 -6.54 -0.02
C VAL A 22 6.53 -5.39 0.04
N ALA A 23 5.29 -5.59 -0.42
CA ALA A 23 4.22 -4.60 -0.31
C ALA A 23 3.96 -4.21 1.14
N VAL A 24 3.84 -5.21 2.03
CA VAL A 24 3.63 -5.02 3.47
C VAL A 24 4.81 -4.28 4.09
N THR A 25 6.04 -4.75 3.84
CA THR A 25 7.25 -4.14 4.40
C THR A 25 7.41 -2.69 3.95
N LEU A 26 7.25 -2.40 2.66
CA LEU A 26 7.34 -1.02 2.14
C LEU A 26 6.25 -0.13 2.74
N SER A 27 5.01 -0.60 2.78
CA SER A 27 3.89 0.15 3.34
C SER A 27 4.14 0.52 4.81
N VAL A 28 4.58 -0.45 5.61
CA VAL A 28 4.89 -0.25 7.03
C VAL A 28 6.05 0.74 7.22
N LEU A 29 7.17 0.54 6.50
CA LEU A 29 8.35 1.39 6.67
C LEU A 29 8.10 2.83 6.22
N LEU A 30 7.46 3.03 5.07
CA LEU A 30 7.17 4.36 4.55
C LEU A 30 6.20 5.12 5.47
N ASN A 31 5.13 4.46 5.94
CA ASN A 31 4.19 5.11 6.84
C ASN A 31 4.76 5.34 8.24
N ALA A 32 5.59 4.44 8.77
CA ALA A 32 6.30 4.68 10.02
C ALA A 32 7.26 5.89 9.90
N ALA A 33 7.98 6.00 8.78
CA ALA A 33 8.83 7.17 8.51
C ALA A 33 8.01 8.46 8.41
N LEU A 34 6.83 8.42 7.78
CA LEU A 34 5.91 9.56 7.74
C LEU A 34 5.44 9.96 9.14
N VAL A 35 5.06 9.01 10.01
CA VAL A 35 4.68 9.29 11.40
C VAL A 35 5.83 10.00 12.13
N LEU A 36 7.06 9.50 11.99
CA LEU A 36 8.22 10.13 12.63
C LEU A 36 8.42 11.56 12.14
N LEU A 37 8.31 11.81 10.83
CA LEU A 37 8.44 13.14 10.24
C LEU A 37 7.35 14.10 10.73
N VAL A 38 6.09 13.68 10.74
CA VAL A 38 5.00 14.58 11.15
C VAL A 38 4.98 14.81 12.66
N SER A 39 5.48 13.85 13.45
CA SER A 39 5.68 13.99 14.89
C SER A 39 6.75 15.05 15.20
N THR A 40 7.85 15.10 14.46
CA THR A 40 8.89 16.14 14.66
C THR A 40 8.41 17.53 14.23
N LEU A 41 7.47 17.60 13.29
CA LEU A 41 6.82 18.85 12.86
C LEU A 41 5.66 19.28 13.78
N GLY A 42 5.30 18.47 14.79
CA GLY A 42 4.21 18.79 15.72
C GLY A 42 2.82 18.79 15.07
N VAL A 43 2.62 17.99 14.02
CA VAL A 43 1.31 17.89 13.36
C VAL A 43 0.34 17.09 14.23
N ALA A 44 -0.81 17.69 14.56
CA ALA A 44 -1.90 17.06 15.31
C ALA A 44 -1.45 16.37 16.62
N PRO A 45 -0.87 17.11 17.58
CA PRO A 45 -0.37 16.52 18.82
C PRO A 45 -1.52 15.87 19.61
N GLY A 46 -1.34 14.61 19.99
CA GLY A 46 -2.35 13.82 20.72
C GLY A 46 -3.34 13.07 19.84
N PHE A 47 -3.28 13.22 18.51
CA PHE A 47 -4.12 12.47 17.58
C PHE A 47 -3.65 11.02 17.48
N GLN A 48 -4.28 10.13 18.25
CA GLN A 48 -3.91 8.72 18.40
C GLN A 48 -3.78 7.96 17.07
N PRO A 49 -4.65 8.16 16.06
CA PRO A 49 -4.51 7.50 14.77
C PRO A 49 -3.19 7.80 14.05
N LEU A 50 -2.57 8.96 14.33
CA LEU A 50 -1.29 9.38 13.74
C LEU A 50 -0.10 9.01 14.63
N THR A 51 -0.12 7.79 15.18
CA THR A 51 0.98 7.24 16.00
C THR A 51 1.51 5.93 15.42
N ILE A 52 2.72 5.54 15.83
CA ILE A 52 3.41 4.36 15.26
C ILE A 52 2.58 3.08 15.37
N PRO A 53 2.05 2.68 16.55
CA PRO A 53 1.43 1.36 16.67
C PRO A 53 0.19 1.17 15.79
N PRO A 54 -0.79 2.09 15.76
CA PRO A 54 -1.93 2.01 14.85
C PRO A 54 -1.52 2.03 13.38
N VAL A 55 -0.62 2.93 12.98
CA VAL A 55 -0.22 3.10 11.58
C VAL A 55 0.49 1.86 11.04
N VAL A 56 1.41 1.28 11.82
CA VAL A 56 2.12 0.06 11.43
C VAL A 56 1.14 -1.10 11.27
N PHE A 57 0.25 -1.30 12.24
CA PHE A 57 -0.74 -2.38 12.20
C PHE A 57 -1.69 -2.25 11.01
N LEU A 58 -2.31 -1.06 10.83
CA LEU A 58 -3.26 -0.81 9.75
C LEU A 58 -2.60 -0.88 8.38
N SER A 59 -1.36 -0.41 8.24
CA SER A 59 -0.60 -0.53 6.98
C SER A 59 -0.33 -1.99 6.62
N ALA A 60 0.05 -2.81 7.60
CA ALA A 60 0.27 -4.23 7.39
C ALA A 60 -1.02 -4.96 6.99
N VAL A 61 -2.12 -4.71 7.70
CA VAL A 61 -3.44 -5.30 7.38
C VAL A 61 -3.93 -4.85 6.01
N GLY A 62 -3.80 -3.56 5.67
CA GLY A 62 -4.19 -3.01 4.38
C GLY A 62 -3.42 -3.65 3.21
N ALA A 63 -2.10 -3.74 3.30
CA ALA A 63 -1.27 -4.36 2.26
C ALA A 63 -1.47 -5.89 2.17
N ALA A 64 -1.67 -6.57 3.30
CA ALA A 64 -1.99 -8.00 3.32
C ALA A 64 -3.36 -8.28 2.68
N GLY A 65 -4.37 -7.48 3.02
CA GLY A 65 -5.71 -7.53 2.42
C GLY A 65 -5.65 -7.30 0.91
N ALA A 66 -4.91 -6.27 0.47
CA ALA A 66 -4.69 -5.99 -0.94
C ALA A 66 -4.03 -7.17 -1.68
N THR A 67 -3.04 -7.83 -1.06
CA THR A 67 -2.41 -9.05 -1.60
C THR A 67 -3.43 -10.17 -1.77
N GLY A 68 -4.30 -10.38 -0.77
CA GLY A 68 -5.36 -11.38 -0.83
C GLY A 68 -6.39 -11.10 -1.94
N VAL A 69 -6.81 -9.85 -2.09
CA VAL A 69 -7.72 -9.41 -3.18
C VAL A 69 -7.07 -9.65 -4.54
N TYR A 70 -5.81 -9.28 -4.70
CA TYR A 70 -5.10 -9.47 -5.96
C TYR A 70 -4.93 -10.95 -6.32
N TRP A 71 -4.60 -11.78 -5.34
CA TRP A 71 -4.54 -13.24 -5.50
C TRP A 71 -5.89 -13.82 -5.95
N LEU A 72 -6.99 -13.35 -5.36
CA LEU A 72 -8.33 -13.80 -5.72
C LEU A 72 -8.70 -13.35 -7.14
N LEU A 73 -8.40 -12.11 -7.51
CA LEU A 73 -8.65 -11.59 -8.86
C LEU A 73 -7.88 -12.38 -9.92
N ARG A 74 -6.61 -12.70 -9.69
CA ARG A 74 -5.80 -13.54 -10.59
C ARG A 74 -6.38 -14.93 -10.84
N ARG A 75 -7.26 -15.43 -9.96
CA ARG A 75 -7.94 -16.73 -10.10
C ARG A 75 -9.31 -16.66 -10.75
N ARG A 76 -9.91 -15.47 -10.83
CA ARG A 76 -11.32 -15.27 -11.16
C ARG A 76 -11.56 -14.40 -12.39
N VAL A 77 -10.56 -13.60 -12.78
CA VAL A 77 -10.70 -12.56 -13.81
C VAL A 77 -9.49 -12.61 -14.74
N ASP A 78 -9.73 -12.51 -16.04
CA ASP A 78 -8.67 -12.52 -17.06
C ASP A 78 -7.78 -11.26 -16.97
N ASP A 79 -8.40 -10.08 -16.82
CA ASP A 79 -7.72 -8.78 -16.63
C ASP A 79 -7.56 -8.40 -15.14
N ALA A 80 -6.93 -9.29 -14.36
CA ALA A 80 -6.76 -9.11 -12.92
C ALA A 80 -6.03 -7.81 -12.54
N ASP A 81 -5.02 -7.40 -13.32
CA ASP A 81 -4.21 -6.20 -13.04
C ASP A 81 -5.03 -4.91 -13.13
N ARG A 82 -5.77 -4.74 -14.23
CA ARG A 82 -6.61 -3.56 -14.45
C ARG A 82 -7.77 -3.51 -13.45
N THR A 83 -8.34 -4.67 -13.15
CA THR A 83 -9.40 -4.80 -12.15
C THR A 83 -8.89 -4.44 -10.77
N PHE A 84 -7.70 -4.92 -10.39
CA PHE A 84 -7.10 -4.62 -9.10
C PHE A 84 -6.81 -3.14 -8.92
N VAL A 85 -6.26 -2.46 -9.94
CA VAL A 85 -6.04 -1.00 -9.87
C VAL A 85 -7.36 -0.24 -9.63
N ARG A 86 -8.45 -0.64 -10.30
CA ARG A 86 -9.77 -0.05 -10.07
C ARG A 86 -10.28 -0.31 -8.66
N VAL A 87 -10.18 -1.56 -8.19
CA VAL A 87 -10.58 -1.92 -6.83
C VAL A 87 -9.76 -1.15 -5.80
N ALA A 88 -8.44 -1.06 -5.98
CA ALA A 88 -7.55 -0.30 -5.11
C ALA A 88 -7.93 1.19 -5.08
N ALA A 89 -8.26 1.79 -6.23
CA ALA A 89 -8.72 3.18 -6.29
C ALA A 89 -10.07 3.37 -5.56
N VAL A 90 -11.01 2.44 -5.71
CA VAL A 90 -12.29 2.48 -4.99
C VAL A 90 -12.07 2.31 -3.48
N VAL A 91 -11.27 1.35 -3.06
CA VAL A 91 -10.96 1.12 -1.65
C VAL A 91 -10.24 2.32 -1.03
N LEU A 92 -9.31 2.95 -1.75
CA LEU A 92 -8.64 4.17 -1.34
C LEU A 92 -9.63 5.34 -1.16
N ALA A 93 -10.57 5.50 -2.09
CA ALA A 93 -11.61 6.52 -1.95
C ALA A 93 -12.52 6.23 -0.74
N LEU A 94 -12.88 4.96 -0.53
CA LEU A 94 -13.67 4.55 0.63
C LEU A 94 -12.91 4.69 1.95
N SER A 95 -11.58 4.52 1.96
CA SER A 95 -10.76 4.68 3.17
C SER A 95 -10.64 6.13 3.62
N TYR A 96 -10.98 7.11 2.78
CA TYR A 96 -11.06 8.51 3.18
C TYR A 96 -12.31 8.85 4.00
N LEU A 97 -13.38 8.06 3.88
CA LEU A 97 -14.59 8.27 4.68
C LEU A 97 -14.31 8.21 6.20
N PRO A 98 -13.63 7.18 6.74
CA PRO A 98 -13.27 7.16 8.14
C PRO A 98 -12.30 8.28 8.52
N ASP A 99 -11.35 8.65 7.64
CA ASP A 99 -10.41 9.75 7.90
C ASP A 99 -11.15 11.09 8.08
N VAL A 100 -12.12 11.38 7.19
CA VAL A 100 -12.98 12.56 7.29
C VAL A 100 -13.90 12.45 8.50
N GLY A 101 -14.40 11.26 8.82
CA GLY A 101 -15.19 11.01 10.03
C GLY A 101 -14.42 11.35 11.30
N LEU A 102 -13.13 11.04 11.37
CA LEU A 102 -12.26 11.38 12.51
C LEU A 102 -12.15 12.89 12.72
N LEU A 103 -12.20 13.69 11.66
CA LEU A 103 -12.19 15.16 11.77
C LEU A 103 -13.36 15.70 12.60
N PHE A 104 -14.50 15.00 12.59
CA PHE A 104 -15.70 15.40 13.33
C PHE A 104 -15.87 14.63 14.65
N ALA A 105 -15.26 13.46 14.77
CA ALA A 105 -15.42 12.57 15.92
C ALA A 105 -14.32 12.74 16.99
N ASP A 106 -13.11 13.14 16.61
CA ASP A 106 -11.97 13.27 17.52
C ASP A 106 -11.59 14.77 17.70
N PRO A 107 -11.68 15.33 18.90
CA PRO A 107 -11.31 16.72 19.16
C PRO A 107 -9.80 17.01 18.97
N ALA A 108 -8.94 15.98 18.94
CA ALA A 108 -7.52 16.12 18.62
C ALA A 108 -7.24 16.09 17.10
N ALA A 109 -8.24 15.76 16.28
CA ALA A 109 -8.08 15.74 14.83
C ALA A 109 -7.94 17.16 14.26
N THR A 110 -6.96 17.33 13.37
CA THR A 110 -6.78 18.56 12.60
C THR A 110 -6.89 18.26 11.12
N VAL A 111 -7.27 19.26 10.31
CA VAL A 111 -7.35 19.11 8.84
C VAL A 111 -6.01 18.61 8.28
N VAL A 112 -4.89 19.12 8.80
CA VAL A 112 -3.55 18.69 8.40
C VAL A 112 -3.29 17.24 8.82
N GLY A 113 -3.60 16.86 10.06
CA GLY A 113 -3.42 15.48 10.54
C GLY A 113 -4.26 14.46 9.76
N VAL A 114 -5.50 14.79 9.44
CA VAL A 114 -6.37 13.97 8.58
C VAL A 114 -5.82 13.89 7.16
N GLY A 115 -5.34 15.01 6.61
CA GLY A 115 -4.66 15.01 5.31
C GLY A 115 -3.44 14.08 5.28
N VAL A 116 -2.67 14.02 6.38
CA VAL A 116 -1.54 13.08 6.50
C VAL A 116 -2.03 11.62 6.52
N LEU A 117 -3.10 11.31 7.26
CA LEU A 117 -3.69 9.96 7.23
C LEU A 117 -4.12 9.56 5.82
N MET A 118 -4.78 10.46 5.10
CA MET A 118 -5.18 10.23 3.71
C MET A 118 -3.96 9.93 2.82
N VAL A 119 -2.85 10.67 3.00
CA VAL A 119 -1.59 10.40 2.30
C VAL A 119 -1.02 9.02 2.65
N MET A 120 -1.10 8.60 3.92
CA MET A 120 -0.65 7.27 4.33
C MET A 120 -1.43 6.14 3.64
N HIS A 121 -2.74 6.31 3.41
CA HIS A 121 -3.51 5.34 2.61
C HIS A 121 -3.05 5.30 1.15
N VAL A 122 -2.72 6.46 0.57
CA VAL A 122 -2.13 6.53 -0.79
C VAL A 122 -0.82 5.75 -0.84
N VAL A 123 0.03 5.89 0.18
CA VAL A 123 1.30 5.15 0.27
C VAL A 123 1.07 3.64 0.28
N VAL A 124 0.13 3.13 1.10
CA VAL A 124 -0.21 1.70 1.13
C VAL A 124 -0.72 1.23 -0.24
N ALA A 125 -1.63 1.99 -0.85
CA ALA A 125 -2.21 1.66 -2.15
C ALA A 125 -1.13 1.66 -3.25
N ALA A 126 -0.28 2.68 -3.30
CA ALA A 126 0.80 2.80 -4.27
C ALA A 126 1.86 1.70 -4.10
N ALA A 127 2.28 1.39 -2.87
CA ALA A 127 3.21 0.30 -2.60
C ALA A 127 2.61 -1.05 -3.02
N SER A 128 1.33 -1.29 -2.69
CA SER A 128 0.63 -2.52 -3.05
C SER A 128 0.48 -2.66 -4.56
N VAL A 129 0.00 -1.63 -5.27
CA VAL A 129 -0.15 -1.67 -6.73
C VAL A 129 1.21 -1.74 -7.43
N GLY A 130 2.20 -0.95 -6.98
CA GLY A 130 3.56 -0.96 -7.51
C GLY A 130 4.20 -2.35 -7.45
N THR A 131 4.14 -2.99 -6.30
CA THR A 131 4.76 -4.31 -6.08
C THR A 131 3.94 -5.45 -6.71
N LEU A 132 2.61 -5.42 -6.63
CA LEU A 132 1.72 -6.49 -7.10
C LEU A 132 1.35 -6.43 -8.58
N VAL A 133 1.43 -5.26 -9.21
CA VAL A 133 1.11 -5.09 -10.64
C VAL A 133 2.36 -4.73 -11.44
N PHE A 134 3.10 -3.69 -11.03
CA PHE A 134 4.13 -3.08 -11.88
C PHE A 134 5.53 -3.70 -11.75
N TRP A 135 5.88 -4.33 -10.63
CA TRP A 135 7.17 -5.01 -10.48
C TRP A 135 7.40 -6.13 -11.51
N THR A 136 6.32 -6.65 -12.10
CA THR A 136 6.37 -7.65 -13.18
C THR A 136 6.34 -7.04 -14.59
N GLY A 137 6.21 -5.72 -14.72
CA GLY A 137 5.90 -5.02 -15.96
C GLY A 137 6.98 -4.07 -16.45
N THR A 138 8.22 -4.54 -16.66
CA THR A 138 8.99 -4.06 -17.81
C THR A 138 8.38 -4.73 -19.03
N ARG A 139 7.51 -3.99 -19.73
CA ARG A 139 7.05 -4.34 -21.08
C ARG A 139 8.20 -4.20 -22.07
#